data_AF-A0AAD8C844-F1
#
_entry.id   AF-A0AAD8C844-F1
#
_cell.length_a   1.000
_cell.length_b   1.000
_cell.length_c   1.000
_cell.angle_alpha   90.00
_cell.angle_beta   90.00
_cell.angle_gamma   90.00
#
_symmetry.space_group_name_H-M   'P 1'
#
loop_
_entity.id
_entity.type
_entity.pdbx_description
1 polymer ?
#
loop_
_entity_poly.entity_id
_entity_poly.type
_entity_poly.pdbx_seq_one_letter_code
_entity_poly.pdbx_strand_id
1 'polypeptide(L)'
;MSALSDFQRKKILNLFENLYDLNKDGVIEKCDFDNAVEKISTLHHWKNNDEAFKKAQETVNEIWEGLRIRADKNKDGKITKEEWTKMWEECIKDVVDGKKFPEWQQKYMEFMFYANDTSGDGFIDRDEYTAIYRLFGFSQDDVNICFDKISQGLPKNMLSKEDFEELWREYFVAEDENAKGNFLFGRQSH
;
A
#
# COMPACT_ATOMS: atom_id res chain seq x y z
N MET A 1 -18.79 19.61 -2.42
CA MET A 1 -17.94 18.43 -2.18
C MET A 1 -17.42 18.03 -3.54
N SER A 2 -16.11 18.09 -3.81
CA SER A 2 -15.61 17.44 -5.02
C SER A 2 -15.46 15.96 -4.68
N ALA A 3 -16.19 15.11 -5.40
CA ALA A 3 -15.94 13.68 -5.38
C ALA A 3 -14.54 13.40 -5.94
N LEU A 4 -14.01 12.19 -5.70
CA LEU A 4 -12.79 11.74 -6.37
C LEU A 4 -12.97 11.78 -7.88
N SER A 5 -11.90 12.08 -8.62
CA SER A 5 -11.90 11.86 -10.07
C SER A 5 -12.03 10.36 -10.37
N ASP A 6 -12.52 10.02 -11.56
CA ASP A 6 -12.63 8.62 -11.99
C ASP A 6 -11.28 7.90 -11.92
N PHE A 7 -10.19 8.60 -12.24
CA PHE A 7 -8.84 8.08 -12.14
C PHE A 7 -8.41 7.81 -10.69
N GLN A 8 -8.64 8.74 -9.77
CA GLN A 8 -8.36 8.53 -8.35
C GLN A 8 -9.20 7.36 -7.78
N ARG A 9 -10.48 7.29 -8.15
CA ARG A 9 -11.36 6.18 -7.76
C ARG A 9 -10.82 4.83 -8.24
N LYS A 10 -10.36 4.77 -9.49
CA LYS A 10 -9.75 3.58 -10.08
C LYS A 10 -8.49 3.15 -9.32
N LYS A 11 -7.61 4.10 -8.96
CA LYS A 11 -6.42 3.82 -8.15
C LYS A 11 -6.77 3.20 -6.81
N ILE A 12 -7.64 3.84 -6.03
CA ILE A 12 -7.96 3.32 -4.69
C ILE A 12 -8.67 1.96 -4.73
N LEU A 13 -9.48 1.67 -5.76
CA LEU A 13 -10.12 0.36 -5.91
C LEU A 13 -9.12 -0.72 -6.35
N ASN A 14 -8.17 -0.40 -7.21
CA ASN A 14 -7.08 -1.31 -7.53
C ASN A 14 -6.20 -1.60 -6.31
N LEU A 15 -5.97 -0.59 -5.45
CA LEU A 15 -5.27 -0.78 -4.19
C LEU A 15 -6.05 -1.70 -3.24
N PHE A 16 -7.36 -1.46 -3.09
CA PHE A 16 -8.26 -2.31 -2.32
C PHE A 16 -8.12 -3.76 -2.77
N GLU A 17 -8.33 -4.02 -4.06
CA GLU A 17 -8.37 -5.37 -4.60
C GLU A 17 -7.01 -6.04 -4.51
N ASN A 18 -5.91 -5.37 -4.84
CA ASN A 18 -4.63 -6.05 -5.05
C ASN A 18 -3.74 -6.14 -3.81
N LEU A 19 -3.88 -5.23 -2.85
CA LEU A 19 -3.00 -5.18 -1.67
C LEU A 19 -3.72 -5.27 -0.33
N TYR A 20 -5.03 -5.04 -0.27
CA TYR A 20 -5.79 -5.12 0.99
C TYR A 20 -6.73 -6.32 1.05
N ASP A 21 -7.55 -6.58 0.02
CA ASP A 21 -8.40 -7.77 -0.08
C ASP A 21 -7.57 -8.94 -0.63
N LEU A 22 -6.83 -9.60 0.26
CA LEU A 22 -5.88 -10.65 -0.14
C LEU A 22 -6.58 -11.98 -0.42
N ASN A 23 -7.70 -12.24 0.27
CA ASN A 23 -8.47 -13.45 0.10
C ASN A 23 -9.47 -13.38 -1.09
N LYS A 24 -9.68 -12.18 -1.65
CA LYS A 24 -10.55 -11.87 -2.80
C LYS A 24 -12.04 -12.09 -2.55
N ASP A 25 -12.51 -11.89 -1.31
CA ASP A 25 -13.91 -12.03 -0.94
C ASP A 25 -14.73 -10.74 -1.13
N GLY A 26 -14.07 -9.64 -1.51
CA GLY A 26 -14.68 -8.35 -1.82
C GLY A 26 -14.83 -7.41 -0.62
N VAL A 27 -14.33 -7.80 0.56
CA VAL A 27 -14.21 -6.95 1.74
C VAL A 27 -12.78 -6.93 2.27
N ILE A 28 -12.44 -5.96 3.10
CA ILE A 28 -11.19 -5.99 3.88
C ILE A 28 -11.55 -6.35 5.31
N GLU A 29 -10.92 -7.40 5.82
CA GLU A 29 -11.06 -7.87 7.19
C GLU A 29 -9.71 -8.01 7.88
N LYS A 30 -9.75 -8.29 9.19
CA LYS A 30 -8.54 -8.56 9.98
C LYS A 30 -7.69 -9.70 9.38
N CYS A 31 -8.35 -10.71 8.82
CA CYS A 31 -7.68 -11.89 8.26
C CYS A 31 -6.80 -11.55 7.06
N ASP A 32 -7.11 -10.50 6.29
CA ASP A 32 -6.26 -10.07 5.18
C ASP A 32 -4.91 -9.52 5.67
N PHE A 33 -4.92 -8.79 6.79
CA PHE A 33 -3.69 -8.31 7.42
C PHE A 33 -2.85 -9.45 7.99
N ASP A 34 -3.50 -10.46 8.57
CA ASP A 34 -2.81 -11.68 9.03
C ASP A 34 -2.18 -12.43 7.85
N ASN A 35 -2.93 -12.59 6.76
CA ASN A 35 -2.42 -13.18 5.52
C ASN A 35 -1.22 -12.40 4.95
N ALA A 36 -1.24 -11.06 5.04
CA ALA A 36 -0.13 -10.22 4.60
C ALA A 36 1.14 -10.50 5.41
N VAL A 37 1.03 -10.57 6.74
CA VAL A 37 2.17 -10.90 7.62
C VAL A 37 2.68 -12.30 7.33
N GLU A 38 1.82 -13.30 7.15
CA GLU A 38 2.25 -14.67 6.83
C GLU A 38 3.03 -14.74 5.51
N LYS A 39 2.54 -14.05 4.48
CA LYS A 39 3.24 -13.94 3.19
C LYS A 39 4.62 -13.31 3.36
N ILE A 40 4.69 -12.13 3.98
CA ILE A 40 5.95 -11.40 4.19
C ILE A 40 6.92 -12.23 5.03
N SER A 41 6.43 -12.85 6.11
CA SER A 41 7.24 -13.72 6.97
C SER A 41 7.84 -14.90 6.21
N THR A 42 7.11 -15.46 5.25
CA THR A 42 7.62 -16.54 4.38
C THR A 42 8.77 -16.03 3.51
N LEU A 43 8.63 -14.84 2.92
CA LEU A 43 9.66 -14.22 2.08
C LEU A 43 10.94 -13.93 2.88
N HIS A 44 10.78 -13.39 4.09
CA HIS A 44 11.89 -13.02 4.97
C HIS A 44 12.39 -14.18 5.84
N HIS A 45 11.82 -15.38 5.69
CA HIS A 45 12.11 -16.57 6.48
C HIS A 45 11.97 -16.39 8.01
N TRP A 46 11.06 -15.51 8.44
CA TRP A 46 10.75 -15.30 9.85
C TRP A 46 9.96 -16.48 10.41
N LYS A 47 10.27 -16.86 11.64
CA LYS A 47 9.52 -17.83 12.44
C LYS A 47 8.59 -17.09 13.40
N ASN A 48 7.51 -17.77 13.82
CA ASN A 48 6.49 -17.18 14.70
C ASN A 48 7.04 -16.66 16.04
N ASN A 49 8.16 -17.20 16.52
CA ASN A 49 8.80 -16.78 17.76
C ASN A 49 9.80 -15.63 17.59
N ASP A 50 10.14 -15.26 16.35
CA ASP A 50 11.08 -14.19 16.04
C ASP A 50 10.48 -12.83 16.40
N GLU A 51 11.32 -11.90 16.85
CA GLU A 51 10.89 -10.56 17.21
C GLU A 51 10.35 -9.77 16.00
N ALA A 52 10.93 -10.00 14.81
CA ALA A 52 10.48 -9.38 13.57
C ALA A 52 9.03 -9.77 13.23
N PHE A 53 8.70 -11.05 13.38
CA PHE A 53 7.33 -11.55 13.16
C PHE A 53 6.34 -10.90 14.12
N LYS A 54 6.65 -10.88 15.43
CA LYS A 54 5.78 -10.27 16.45
C LYS A 54 5.57 -8.78 16.21
N LYS A 55 6.65 -8.05 15.88
CA LYS A 55 6.58 -6.63 15.57
C LYS A 55 5.76 -6.35 14.30
N ALA A 56 5.88 -7.19 13.27
CA ALA A 56 5.05 -7.10 12.08
C ALA A 56 3.57 -7.31 12.42
N GLN A 57 3.24 -8.32 13.23
CA GLN A 57 1.88 -8.57 13.71
C GLN A 57 1.30 -7.39 14.50
N GLU A 58 2.06 -6.86 15.46
CA GLU A 58 1.64 -5.68 16.24
C GLU A 58 1.38 -4.47 15.33
N THR A 59 2.28 -4.22 14.38
CA THR A 59 2.17 -3.10 13.43
C THR A 59 0.92 -3.22 12.55
N VAL A 60 0.66 -4.40 11.96
CA VAL A 60 -0.54 -4.58 11.12
C VAL A 60 -1.84 -4.53 11.93
N ASN A 61 -1.81 -4.95 13.21
CA ASN A 61 -2.95 -4.80 14.11
C ASN A 61 -3.26 -3.32 14.34
N GLU A 62 -2.26 -2.49 14.64
CA GLU A 62 -2.46 -1.04 14.80
C GLU A 62 -3.01 -0.38 13.53
N ILE A 63 -2.51 -0.80 12.36
CA ILE A 63 -3.01 -0.32 11.06
C ILE A 63 -4.48 -0.71 10.87
N TRP A 64 -4.83 -1.97 11.11
CA TRP A 64 -6.22 -2.44 11.04
C TRP A 64 -7.14 -1.66 11.98
N GLU A 65 -6.72 -1.47 13.24
CA GLU A 65 -7.54 -0.74 14.21
C GLU A 65 -7.79 0.71 13.80
N GLY A 66 -6.76 1.40 13.29
CA GLY A 66 -6.93 2.76 12.79
C GLY A 66 -7.77 2.83 11.51
N LEU A 67 -7.61 1.86 10.60
CA LEU A 67 -8.38 1.78 9.36
C LEU A 67 -9.87 1.52 9.64
N ARG A 68 -10.22 0.51 10.46
CA ARG A 68 -11.62 0.21 10.77
C ARG A 68 -12.31 1.39 11.46
N ILE A 69 -11.65 2.07 12.41
CA ILE A 69 -12.23 3.24 13.11
C ILE A 69 -12.62 4.32 12.11
N ARG A 70 -11.85 4.44 11.03
CA ARG A 70 -12.06 5.46 9.99
C ARG A 70 -13.13 5.05 8.97
N ALA A 71 -13.09 3.80 8.51
CA ALA A 71 -13.81 3.31 7.34
C ALA A 71 -15.06 2.47 7.67
N ASP A 72 -15.00 1.57 8.65
CA ASP A 72 -16.10 0.66 9.04
C ASP A 72 -17.20 1.47 9.75
N LYS A 73 -18.23 1.87 8.99
CA LYS A 73 -19.30 2.76 9.48
C LYS A 73 -20.40 1.99 10.20
N ASN A 74 -20.69 0.77 9.74
CA ASN A 74 -21.73 -0.06 10.32
C ASN A 74 -21.23 -0.92 11.50
N LYS A 75 -19.91 -0.95 11.73
CA LYS A 75 -19.22 -1.66 12.82
C LYS A 75 -19.40 -3.17 12.74
N ASP A 76 -19.46 -3.72 11.52
CA ASP A 76 -19.59 -5.16 11.31
C ASP A 76 -18.23 -5.88 11.24
N GLY A 77 -17.12 -5.13 11.33
CA GLY A 77 -15.76 -5.67 11.26
C GLY A 77 -15.25 -5.89 9.84
N LYS A 78 -15.99 -5.41 8.83
CA LYS A 78 -15.66 -5.49 7.41
C LYS A 78 -15.57 -4.09 6.84
N ILE A 79 -14.74 -3.92 5.82
CA ILE A 79 -14.71 -2.68 5.05
C ILE A 79 -15.06 -3.00 3.61
N THR A 80 -16.20 -2.49 3.19
CA THR A 80 -16.69 -2.60 1.81
C THR A 80 -15.98 -1.62 0.87
N LYS A 81 -16.08 -1.84 -0.45
CA LYS A 81 -15.56 -0.90 -1.46
C LYS A 81 -16.22 0.47 -1.34
N GLU A 82 -17.49 0.53 -0.95
CA GLU A 82 -18.23 1.77 -0.71
C GLU A 82 -17.67 2.55 0.47
N GLU A 83 -17.44 1.88 1.61
CA GLU A 83 -16.84 2.49 2.80
C GLU A 83 -15.41 2.94 2.57
N TRP A 84 -14.63 2.11 1.89
CA TRP A 84 -13.27 2.42 1.44
C TRP A 84 -13.25 3.69 0.57
N THR A 85 -14.10 3.75 -0.45
CA THR A 85 -14.19 4.89 -1.37
C THR A 85 -14.54 6.17 -0.61
N LYS A 86 -15.56 6.12 0.25
CA LYS A 86 -15.98 7.28 1.04
C LYS A 86 -14.91 7.76 2.01
N MET A 87 -14.17 6.83 2.63
CA MET A 87 -13.06 7.16 3.50
C MET A 87 -11.94 7.88 2.73
N TRP A 88 -11.58 7.39 1.54
CA TRP A 88 -10.56 8.03 0.69
C TRP A 88 -10.99 9.37 0.11
N GLU A 89 -12.26 9.57 -0.24
CA GLU A 89 -12.82 10.88 -0.61
C GLU A 89 -12.53 11.94 0.46
N GLU A 90 -12.79 11.60 1.73
CA GLU A 90 -12.55 12.51 2.85
C GLU A 90 -11.05 12.70 3.12
N CYS A 91 -10.25 11.62 3.06
CA CYS A 91 -8.80 11.68 3.29
C CYS A 91 -8.04 12.47 2.22
N ILE A 92 -8.32 12.24 0.93
CA ILE A 92 -7.65 12.95 -0.16
C ILE A 92 -8.00 14.44 -0.10
N LYS A 93 -9.26 14.78 0.17
CA LYS A 93 -9.66 16.18 0.38
C LYS A 93 -8.84 16.83 1.49
N ASP A 94 -8.75 16.18 2.66
CA ASP A 94 -7.99 16.68 3.80
C ASP A 94 -6.51 16.92 3.43
N VAL A 95 -5.90 16.01 2.67
CA VAL A 95 -4.49 16.12 2.24
C VAL A 95 -4.28 17.25 1.22
N VAL A 96 -5.22 17.42 0.28
CA VAL A 96 -5.21 18.54 -0.66
C VAL A 96 -5.37 19.89 0.07
N ASP A 97 -6.17 19.91 1.14
CA ASP A 97 -6.34 21.08 2.03
C ASP A 97 -5.14 21.31 2.98
N GLY A 98 -4.05 20.55 2.81
CA GLY A 98 -2.78 20.73 3.54
C GLY A 98 -2.68 19.97 4.86
N LYS A 99 -3.63 19.06 5.17
CA LYS A 99 -3.51 18.15 6.31
C LYS A 99 -2.63 16.95 5.96
N LYS A 100 -2.21 16.22 6.99
CA LYS A 100 -1.46 14.97 6.82
C LYS A 100 -2.41 13.79 6.59
N PHE A 101 -1.90 12.71 6.02
CA PHE A 101 -2.61 11.44 6.02
C PHE A 101 -2.90 10.97 7.46
N PRO A 102 -3.97 10.16 7.66
CA PRO A 102 -4.23 9.53 8.94
C PRO A 102 -3.04 8.70 9.43
N GLU A 103 -2.87 8.58 10.74
CA GLU A 103 -1.75 7.86 11.35
C GLU A 103 -1.63 6.41 10.88
N TRP A 104 -2.75 5.69 10.74
CA TRP A 104 -2.76 4.31 10.25
C TRP A 104 -2.17 4.18 8.84
N GLN A 105 -2.36 5.22 8.01
CA GLN A 105 -1.90 5.23 6.63
C GLN A 105 -0.39 5.50 6.57
N GLN A 106 0.11 6.37 7.44
CA GLN A 106 1.55 6.57 7.63
C GLN A 106 2.20 5.27 8.11
N LYS A 107 1.63 4.60 9.12
CA LYS A 107 2.12 3.31 9.61
C LYS A 107 2.12 2.24 8.51
N TYR A 108 1.09 2.22 7.66
CA TYR A 108 1.03 1.30 6.54
C TYR A 108 2.09 1.60 5.47
N MET A 109 2.36 2.87 5.17
CA MET A 109 3.47 3.26 4.29
C MET A 109 4.81 2.76 4.83
N GLU A 110 5.08 3.01 6.12
CA GLU A 110 6.32 2.56 6.76
C GLU A 110 6.46 1.04 6.79
N PHE A 111 5.36 0.34 7.05
CA PHE A 111 5.31 -1.12 7.00
C PHE A 111 5.60 -1.64 5.58
N MET A 112 5.01 -1.04 4.56
CA MET A 112 5.25 -1.41 3.16
C MET A 112 6.69 -1.15 2.74
N PHE A 113 7.29 -0.03 3.15
CA PHE A 113 8.70 0.24 2.90
C PHE A 113 9.58 -0.84 3.56
N TYR A 114 9.38 -1.09 4.85
CA TYR A 114 10.10 -2.12 5.61
C TYR A 114 9.93 -3.52 5.01
N ALA A 115 8.74 -3.86 4.51
CA ALA A 115 8.50 -5.15 3.88
C ALA A 115 9.31 -5.32 2.59
N ASN A 116 9.54 -4.24 1.83
CA ASN A 116 10.35 -4.25 0.61
C ASN A 116 11.85 -4.26 0.90
N ASP A 117 12.34 -3.41 1.81
CA ASP A 117 13.76 -3.31 2.19
C ASP A 117 14.22 -4.55 2.99
N THR A 118 14.41 -5.65 2.27
CA THR A 118 14.81 -6.95 2.84
C THR A 118 16.28 -6.97 3.23
N SER A 119 17.09 -6.14 2.58
CA SER A 119 18.52 -5.98 2.88
C SER A 119 18.78 -5.13 4.12
N GLY A 120 17.84 -4.24 4.48
CA GLY A 120 17.95 -3.30 5.59
C GLY A 120 18.93 -2.15 5.31
N ASP A 121 19.20 -1.85 4.04
CA ASP A 121 20.14 -0.80 3.65
C ASP A 121 19.49 0.59 3.54
N GLY A 122 18.18 0.66 3.76
CA GLY A 122 17.39 1.89 3.70
C GLY A 122 16.95 2.27 2.29
N PHE A 123 17.09 1.36 1.33
CA PHE A 123 16.65 1.52 -0.04
C PHE A 123 15.81 0.32 -0.49
N ILE A 124 14.97 0.54 -1.50
CA ILE A 124 14.29 -0.54 -2.22
C ILE A 124 14.92 -0.65 -3.59
N ASP A 125 15.53 -1.80 -3.88
CA ASP A 125 16.00 -2.13 -5.22
C ASP A 125 14.97 -2.91 -6.04
N ARG A 126 15.35 -3.27 -7.27
CA ARG A 126 14.46 -3.99 -8.20
C ARG A 126 14.11 -5.38 -7.69
N ASP A 127 15.08 -6.10 -7.15
CA ASP A 127 14.89 -7.49 -6.77
C ASP A 127 13.99 -7.56 -5.53
N GLU A 128 14.18 -6.63 -4.60
CA GLU A 128 13.34 -6.40 -3.42
C GLU A 128 11.90 -6.05 -3.79
N TYR A 129 11.70 -5.04 -4.65
CA TYR A 129 10.38 -4.69 -5.17
C TYR A 129 9.76 -5.89 -5.89
N THR A 130 10.52 -6.59 -6.72
CA THR A 130 10.02 -7.75 -7.46
C THR A 130 9.57 -8.86 -6.54
N ALA A 131 10.34 -9.16 -5.50
CA ALA A 131 10.02 -10.21 -4.53
C ALA A 131 8.68 -9.95 -3.83
N ILE A 132 8.46 -8.72 -3.36
CA ILE A 132 7.21 -8.34 -2.70
C ILE A 132 6.05 -8.35 -3.67
N TYR A 133 6.10 -7.62 -4.77
CA TYR A 133 4.91 -7.48 -5.63
C TYR A 133 4.52 -8.80 -6.31
N ARG A 134 5.49 -9.68 -6.60
CA ARG A 134 5.16 -11.04 -7.06
C ARG A 134 4.45 -11.89 -6.01
N LEU A 135 4.80 -11.74 -4.73
CA LEU A 135 4.13 -12.42 -3.62
C LEU A 135 2.67 -11.96 -3.44
N PHE A 136 2.36 -10.73 -3.85
CA PHE A 136 1.00 -10.19 -3.93
C PHE A 136 0.28 -10.50 -5.26
N GLY A 137 0.89 -11.27 -6.16
CA GLY A 137 0.24 -11.79 -7.37
C GLY A 137 0.43 -10.93 -8.62
N PHE A 138 1.30 -9.92 -8.59
CA PHE A 138 1.61 -9.12 -9.77
C PHE A 138 2.49 -9.91 -10.75
N SER A 139 2.29 -9.68 -12.06
CA SER A 139 3.10 -10.30 -13.10
C SER A 139 4.51 -9.71 -13.12
N GLN A 140 5.51 -10.49 -13.51
CA GLN A 140 6.90 -10.01 -13.60
C GLN A 140 7.04 -8.85 -14.61
N ASP A 141 6.30 -8.89 -15.71
CA ASP A 141 6.32 -7.82 -16.71
C ASP A 141 5.74 -6.51 -16.14
N ASP A 142 4.62 -6.59 -15.41
CA ASP A 142 4.03 -5.42 -14.75
C ASP A 142 4.97 -4.83 -13.72
N VAL A 143 5.56 -5.67 -12.87
CA VAL A 143 6.53 -5.27 -11.85
C VAL A 143 7.72 -4.55 -12.48
N ASN A 144 8.29 -5.09 -13.56
CA ASN A 144 9.42 -4.47 -14.25
C ASN A 144 9.07 -3.09 -14.80
N ILE A 145 7.93 -2.96 -15.49
CA ILE A 145 7.47 -1.68 -16.05
C ILE A 145 7.25 -0.66 -14.94
N CYS A 146 6.64 -1.09 -13.83
CA CYS A 146 6.36 -0.21 -12.70
C CYS A 146 7.65 0.26 -12.03
N PHE A 147 8.57 -0.67 -11.74
CA PHE A 147 9.84 -0.33 -11.10
C PHE A 147 10.69 0.60 -11.97
N ASP A 148 10.77 0.35 -13.28
CA ASP A 148 11.47 1.24 -14.23
C ASP A 148 10.94 2.68 -14.14
N LYS A 149 9.63 2.83 -14.00
CA LYS A 149 8.97 4.14 -13.97
C LYS A 149 9.19 4.87 -12.65
N ILE A 150 9.04 4.19 -11.51
CA ILE A 150 9.18 4.81 -10.19
C ILE A 150 10.64 5.11 -9.84
N SER A 151 11.58 4.27 -10.28
CA SER A 151 13.02 4.47 -10.05
C SER A 151 13.69 5.42 -11.04
N GLN A 152 12.98 5.86 -12.08
CA GLN A 152 13.53 6.65 -13.17
C GLN A 152 14.20 7.95 -12.66
N GLY A 153 15.51 8.07 -12.88
CA GLY A 153 16.28 9.26 -12.55
C GLY A 153 16.76 9.33 -11.10
N LEU A 154 16.51 8.29 -10.30
CA LEU A 154 17.05 8.19 -8.95
C LEU A 154 18.48 7.63 -8.94
N PRO A 155 19.28 7.95 -7.91
CA PRO A 155 20.60 7.36 -7.75
C PRO A 155 20.53 5.83 -7.75
N LYS A 156 21.32 5.18 -8.61
CA LYS A 156 21.36 3.72 -8.79
C LYS A 156 20.00 3.07 -9.16
N ASN A 157 18.99 3.85 -9.52
CA ASN A 157 17.60 3.37 -9.70
C ASN A 157 17.06 2.63 -8.45
N MET A 158 17.41 3.10 -7.26
CA MET A 158 16.88 2.59 -5.99
C MET A 158 16.02 3.67 -5.34
N LEU A 159 15.04 3.26 -4.55
CA LEU A 159 14.12 4.17 -3.85
C LEU A 159 14.57 4.33 -2.41
N SER A 160 14.92 5.54 -1.96
CA SER A 160 15.05 5.78 -0.52
C SER A 160 13.67 5.79 0.17
N LYS A 161 13.65 5.86 1.50
CA LYS A 161 12.39 6.04 2.25
C LYS A 161 11.67 7.33 1.83
N GLU A 162 12.42 8.40 1.61
CA GLU A 162 11.87 9.69 1.18
C GLU A 162 11.29 9.60 -0.24
N ASP A 163 11.99 8.96 -1.18
CA ASP A 163 11.48 8.75 -2.54
C ASP A 163 10.17 7.93 -2.51
N PHE A 164 10.13 6.88 -1.68
CA PHE A 164 8.94 6.05 -1.49
C PHE A 164 7.77 6.84 -0.90
N GLU A 165 8.01 7.69 0.11
CA GLU A 165 6.99 8.56 0.71
C GLU A 165 6.42 9.58 -0.29
N GLU A 166 7.26 10.16 -1.16
CA GLU A 166 6.83 11.06 -2.22
C GLU A 166 5.95 10.34 -3.25
N LEU A 167 6.39 9.18 -3.75
CA LEU A 167 5.61 8.35 -4.68
C LEU A 167 4.29 7.87 -4.07
N TRP A 168 4.32 7.51 -2.79
CA TRP A 168 3.16 7.08 -2.03
C TRP A 168 2.13 8.20 -1.96
N ARG A 169 2.54 9.42 -1.59
CA ARG A 169 1.67 10.59 -1.61
C ARG A 169 1.13 10.84 -3.02
N GLU A 170 2.00 10.82 -4.03
CA GLU A 170 1.63 11.04 -5.43
C GLU A 170 0.57 10.03 -5.92
N TYR A 171 0.69 8.75 -5.55
CA TYR A 171 -0.30 7.72 -5.88
C TYR A 171 -1.72 8.10 -5.44
N PHE A 172 -1.90 8.65 -4.24
CA PHE A 172 -3.24 8.99 -3.75
C PHE A 172 -3.76 10.32 -4.30
N VAL A 173 -2.91 11.34 -4.40
CA VAL A 173 -3.38 12.71 -4.66
C VAL A 173 -3.29 13.14 -6.11
N ALA A 174 -2.38 12.56 -6.91
CA ALA A 174 -2.15 13.01 -8.28
C ALA A 174 -3.37 12.74 -9.17
N GLU A 175 -3.72 13.74 -9.96
CA GLU A 175 -4.70 13.61 -11.07
C GLU A 175 -4.02 13.38 -12.41
N ASP A 176 -2.72 13.72 -12.55
CA ASP A 176 -1.94 13.38 -13.73
C ASP A 176 -1.73 11.87 -13.80
N GLU A 177 -2.26 11.24 -14.85
CA GLU A 177 -2.14 9.81 -15.11
C GLU A 177 -0.68 9.38 -15.36
N ASN A 178 0.20 10.32 -15.76
CA ASN A 178 1.60 10.04 -16.05
C ASN A 178 2.53 10.18 -14.83
N ALA A 179 1.98 10.62 -13.70
CA ALA A 179 2.71 10.75 -12.43
C ALA A 179 3.36 9.41 -12.05
N LYS A 180 4.61 9.44 -11.58
CA LYS A 180 5.38 8.21 -11.33
C LYS A 180 4.73 7.38 -10.23
N GLY A 181 4.23 8.02 -9.19
CA GLY A 181 3.55 7.42 -8.05
C GLY A 181 2.40 6.51 -8.46
N ASN A 182 1.71 6.78 -9.58
CA ASN A 182 0.65 5.90 -10.11
C ASN A 182 1.12 4.47 -10.38
N PHE A 183 2.43 4.25 -10.56
CA PHE A 183 3.02 2.95 -10.83
C PHE A 183 3.50 2.23 -9.56
N LEU A 184 3.40 2.86 -8.38
CA LEU A 184 3.90 2.29 -7.14
C LEU A 184 3.26 0.93 -6.82
N PHE A 185 1.95 0.80 -7.03
CA PHE A 185 1.17 -0.42 -6.75
C PHE A 185 0.66 -1.12 -8.00
N GLY A 186 1.45 -1.10 -9.07
CA GLY A 186 1.05 -1.66 -10.36
C GLY A 186 0.27 -0.69 -11.23
N ARG A 187 0.08 -1.07 -12.49
CA ARG A 187 -0.63 -0.26 -13.49
C ARG A 187 -2.14 -0.30 -13.25
N GLN A 188 -2.81 0.82 -13.52
CA GLN A 188 -4.27 0.83 -13.51
C GLN A 188 -4.77 0.11 -14.77
N SER A 189 -5.30 -1.10 -14.60
CA SER A 189 -5.94 -1.92 -15.65
C SER A 189 -6.92 -1.06 -16.43
N HIS A 190 -6.72 -0.88 -17.75
CA HIS A 190 -7.54 -0.01 -18.60
C HIS A 190 -9.03 -0.34 -18.53
#